data_AF-A0A9P9FW75-F1
#
_entry.id   AF-A0A9P9FW75-F1
#
_cell.length_a   1.000
_cell.length_b   1.000
_cell.length_c   1.000
_cell.angle_alpha   90.00
_cell.angle_beta   90.00
_cell.angle_gamma   90.00
#
_symmetry.space_group_name_H-M   'P 1'
#
loop_
_entity.id
_entity.type
_entity.pdbx_description
1 polymer ?
#
loop_
_entity_poly.entity_id
_entity_poly.type
_entity_poly.pdbx_seq_one_letter_code
_entity_poly.pdbx_strand_id
1 'polypeptide(L)'
;MRTFWVCQALASAFIGFGLQLIFISGILYPVDVHTVHVVSAKSMHVTVRCIFAASFPLWTKEMYNALGIEWTATVLAGFSLPLTPSPTFLRLRSNDKRME
;
A
#
# COMPACT_ATOMS: atom_id res chain seq x y z
N MET A 1 -18.85 26.01 -4.60
CA MET A 1 -17.61 25.25 -4.33
C MET A 1 -16.75 25.29 -5.59
N ARG A 2 -15.67 26.08 -5.61
CA ARG A 2 -14.77 26.18 -6.78
C ARG A 2 -13.91 24.91 -6.82
N THR A 3 -14.17 24.06 -7.80
CA THR A 3 -13.62 22.72 -7.96
C THR A 3 -12.09 22.74 -8.00
N PHE A 4 -11.46 22.18 -6.98
CA PHE A 4 -10.02 21.93 -6.87
C PHE A 4 -9.57 20.76 -7.77
N TRP A 5 -9.99 20.75 -9.04
CA TRP A 5 -9.72 19.65 -9.98
C TRP A 5 -8.23 19.31 -10.07
N VAL A 6 -7.38 20.34 -10.06
CA VAL A 6 -5.92 20.19 -10.07
C VAL A 6 -5.38 19.52 -8.80
N CYS A 7 -5.89 19.89 -7.62
CA CYS A 7 -5.43 19.29 -6.35
C CYS A 7 -5.82 17.80 -6.27
N GLN A 8 -7.04 17.46 -6.70
CA GLN A 8 -7.50 16.08 -6.72
C GLN A 8 -6.75 15.22 -7.75
N ALA A 9 -6.44 15.78 -8.92
CA ALA A 9 -5.63 15.11 -9.94
C ALA A 9 -4.18 14.89 -9.47
N LEU A 10 -3.58 15.86 -8.77
CA LEU A 10 -2.22 15.74 -8.25
C LEU A 10 -2.15 14.70 -7.12
N ALA A 11 -3.14 14.69 -6.23
CA ALA A 11 -3.23 13.71 -5.14
C ALA A 11 -3.38 12.28 -5.67
N SER A 12 -4.24 12.05 -6.66
CA SER A 12 -4.42 10.72 -7.25
C SER A 12 -3.19 10.25 -8.03
N ALA A 13 -2.49 11.17 -8.72
CA ALA A 13 -1.23 10.86 -9.38
C ALA A 13 -0.14 10.42 -8.39
N PHE A 14 0.02 11.14 -7.28
CA PHE A 14 1.00 10.80 -6.26
C PHE A 14 0.70 9.45 -5.58
N ILE A 15 -0.58 9.22 -5.21
CA ILE A 15 -1.03 7.95 -4.63
C ILE A 15 -0.80 6.80 -5.62
N GLY A 16 -1.17 6.99 -6.89
CA GLY A 16 -0.97 5.99 -7.94
C GLY A 16 0.50 5.66 -8.18
N PHE A 17 1.37 6.68 -8.18
CA PHE A 17 2.81 6.49 -8.34
C PHE A 17 3.41 5.69 -7.18
N GLY A 18 3.07 6.04 -5.94
CA GLY A 18 3.53 5.29 -4.76
C GLY A 18 3.06 3.83 -4.79
N LEU A 19 1.79 3.60 -5.12
CA LEU A 19 1.23 2.25 -5.23
C LEU A 19 1.93 1.42 -6.32
N GLN A 20 2.24 2.03 -7.46
CA GLN A 20 2.95 1.36 -8.56
C GLN A 20 4.39 0.98 -8.17
N LEU A 21 5.11 1.85 -7.47
CA LEU A 21 6.47 1.56 -6.97
C LEU A 21 6.49 0.35 -6.03
N ILE A 22 5.50 0.25 -5.14
CA ILE A 22 5.34 -0.88 -4.23
C ILE A 22 5.09 -2.17 -5.01
N PHE A 23 4.23 -2.14 -6.03
CA PHE A 23 3.94 -3.31 -6.85
C PHE A 23 5.13 -3.79 -7.68
N ILE A 24 5.90 -2.86 -8.25
CA ILE A 24 7.12 -3.21 -8.99
C ILE A 24 8.10 -3.91 -8.06
N SER A 25 8.34 -3.35 -6.87
CA SER A 25 9.26 -3.94 -5.87
C SER A 25 8.78 -5.31 -5.39
N GLY A 26 7.48 -5.47 -5.14
CA GLY A 26 6.90 -6.74 -4.67
C GLY A 26 6.95 -7.89 -5.70
N ILE A 27 7.00 -7.57 -7.00
CA ILE A 27 7.10 -8.57 -8.07
C ILE A 27 8.56 -8.86 -8.43
N LEU A 28 9.45 -7.87 -8.36
CA LEU A 28 10.88 -8.07 -8.63
C LEU A 28 11.58 -8.86 -7.52
N TYR A 29 11.25 -8.61 -6.25
CA TYR A 29 11.92 -9.28 -5.13
C TYR A 29 11.86 -10.83 -5.19
N PRO A 30 10.71 -11.48 -5.42
CA PRO A 30 10.64 -12.93 -5.57
C PRO A 30 11.37 -13.45 -6.82
N VAL A 31 11.54 -12.60 -7.85
CA VAL A 31 12.30 -12.97 -9.06
C VAL A 31 13.79 -13.05 -8.76
N ASP A 32 14.30 -12.16 -7.89
CA ASP A 32 15.70 -12.17 -7.47
C ASP A 32 16.03 -13.26 -6.44
N VAL A 33 15.08 -13.64 -5.57
CA VAL A 33 15.31 -14.61 -4.47
C VAL A 33 14.87 -16.04 -4.81
N HIS A 34 13.84 -16.23 -5.65
CA HIS A 34 13.25 -17.55 -5.91
C HIS A 34 13.19 -17.88 -7.42
N THR A 35 14.31 -18.30 -8.01
CA THR A 35 14.42 -18.52 -9.47
C THR A 35 13.49 -19.60 -10.04
N VAL A 36 13.07 -20.58 -9.25
CA VAL A 36 12.31 -21.76 -9.76
C VAL A 36 10.78 -21.57 -9.68
N HIS A 37 10.28 -20.83 -8.69
CA HIS A 37 8.84 -20.72 -8.39
C HIS A 37 8.28 -19.29 -8.51
N VAL A 38 8.86 -18.45 -9.38
CA VAL A 38 8.47 -17.05 -9.55
C VAL A 38 7.01 -16.86 -9.99
N VAL A 39 6.48 -17.76 -10.83
CA VAL A 39 5.17 -17.56 -11.47
C VAL A 39 4.02 -17.75 -10.46
N SER A 40 4.16 -18.71 -9.55
CA SER A 40 3.17 -18.96 -8.50
C SER A 40 3.18 -17.85 -7.43
N ALA A 41 4.37 -17.41 -7.02
CA ALA A 41 4.52 -16.30 -6.06
C ALA A 41 3.87 -15.01 -6.58
N LYS A 42 4.04 -14.68 -7.87
CA LYS A 42 3.39 -13.54 -8.50
C LYS A 42 1.86 -13.66 -8.51
N SER A 43 1.33 -14.87 -8.76
CA SER A 43 -0.11 -15.13 -8.75
C SER A 43 -0.72 -14.91 -7.37
N MET A 44 -0.11 -15.49 -6.32
CA MET A 44 -0.57 -15.30 -4.93
C MET A 44 -0.64 -13.83 -4.54
N HIS A 45 0.38 -13.04 -4.90
CA HIS A 45 0.39 -11.60 -4.66
C HIS A 45 -0.78 -10.89 -5.35
N VAL A 46 -1.11 -11.27 -6.59
CA VAL A 46 -2.28 -10.75 -7.32
C VAL A 46 -3.59 -11.20 -6.67
N THR A 47 -3.71 -12.46 -6.26
CA THR A 47 -4.91 -13.01 -5.61
C THR A 47 -5.25 -12.25 -4.34
N VAL A 48 -4.26 -12.04 -3.46
CA VAL A 48 -4.45 -11.27 -2.22
C VAL A 48 -4.95 -9.86 -2.54
N ARG A 49 -4.34 -9.18 -3.52
CA ARG A 49 -4.79 -7.86 -3.99
C ARG A 49 -6.24 -7.90 -4.48
N CYS A 50 -6.60 -8.89 -5.28
CA CYS A 50 -7.96 -9.02 -5.82
C CYS A 50 -9.00 -9.28 -4.71
N ILE A 51 -8.66 -10.08 -3.70
CA ILE A 51 -9.55 -10.31 -2.54
C ILE A 51 -9.80 -9.01 -1.79
N PHE A 52 -8.76 -8.21 -1.52
CA PHE A 52 -8.94 -6.91 -0.88
C PHE A 52 -9.74 -5.94 -1.76
N ALA A 53 -9.47 -5.90 -3.07
CA ALA A 53 -10.22 -5.06 -4.01
C ALA A 53 -11.71 -5.44 -4.09
N ALA A 54 -12.04 -6.73 -3.97
CA ALA A 54 -13.43 -7.20 -3.94
C ALA A 54 -14.11 -6.98 -2.57
N SER A 55 -13.35 -7.09 -1.48
CA SER A 55 -13.89 -6.98 -0.11
C SER A 55 -14.12 -5.53 0.30
N PHE A 56 -13.23 -4.62 -0.10
CA PHE A 56 -13.31 -3.20 0.25
C PHE A 56 -14.67 -2.56 -0.08
N PRO A 57 -15.20 -2.63 -1.33
CA PRO A 57 -16.47 -2.01 -1.68
C PRO A 57 -17.68 -2.57 -0.92
N LEU A 58 -17.57 -3.78 -0.36
CA LEU A 58 -18.64 -4.39 0.45
C LEU A 58 -18.81 -3.65 1.79
N TRP A 59 -17.72 -3.18 2.39
CA TRP A 59 -17.74 -2.42 3.66
C TRP A 59 -17.76 -0.90 3.44
N THR A 60 -17.30 -0.43 2.27
CA THR A 60 -17.18 1.02 1.97
C THR A 60 -18.49 1.79 2.19
N LYS A 61 -19.66 1.23 1.87
CA LYS A 61 -20.94 1.93 2.03
C LYS A 61 -21.24 2.26 3.50
N GLU A 62 -21.08 1.28 4.39
CA GLU A 62 -21.31 1.46 5.82
C GLU A 62 -20.23 2.36 6.45
N MET A 63 -18.99 2.25 5.99
CA MET A 63 -17.89 3.11 6.44
C MET A 63 -18.14 4.60 6.11
N TYR A 64 -18.60 4.89 4.90
CA TYR A 64 -18.91 6.26 4.48
C TYR A 64 -20.16 6.82 5.17
N ASN A 65 -21.18 5.99 5.44
CA ASN A 65 -22.39 6.42 6.15
C ASN A 65 -22.12 6.76 7.63
N ALA A 66 -21.20 6.05 8.29
CA ALA A 66 -20.88 6.27 9.70
C ALA A 66 -19.95 7.47 9.95
N LEU A 67 -18.94 7.68 9.08
CA LEU A 67 -17.86 8.65 9.31
C LEU A 67 -17.89 9.87 8.37
N GLY A 68 -18.54 9.78 7.21
CA GLY A 68 -18.50 10.83 6.19
C GLY A 68 -17.20 10.86 5.37
N ILE A 69 -17.16 11.76 4.37
CA ILE A 69 -16.13 11.77 3.32
C ILE A 69 -14.72 12.11 3.86
N GLU A 70 -14.63 13.05 4.81
CA GLU A 70 -13.34 13.59 5.28
C GLU A 70 -12.67 12.67 6.29
N TRP A 71 -13.44 12.14 7.25
CA TRP A 71 -12.93 11.24 8.28
C TRP A 71 -12.53 9.86 7.75
N THR A 72 -13.21 9.38 6.71
CA THR A 72 -12.85 8.12 6.07
C THR A 72 -11.45 8.19 5.45
N ALA A 73 -11.11 9.31 4.82
CA ALA A 73 -9.80 9.52 4.21
C ALA A 73 -8.67 9.61 5.25
N THR A 74 -8.90 10.26 6.39
CA THR A 74 -7.89 10.40 7.46
C THR A 74 -7.63 9.09 8.19
N VAL A 75 -8.65 8.26 8.41
CA VAL A 75 -8.48 6.92 9.00
C VAL A 75 -7.67 6.01 8.08
N LEU A 76 -7.96 6.01 6.77
CA LEU A 76 -7.20 5.25 5.78
C LEU A 76 -5.74 5.71 5.68
N ALA A 77 -5.50 7.03 5.71
CA ALA A 77 -4.15 7.60 5.74
C ALA A 77 -3.42 7.25 7.06
N GLY A 78 -4.13 7.30 8.18
CA GLY A 78 -3.63 6.92 9.50
C GLY A 78 -3.20 5.45 9.59
N PHE A 79 -3.92 4.55 8.91
CA PHE A 79 -3.54 3.15 8.82
C PHE A 79 -2.29 2.92 7.94
N SER A 80 -2.08 3.75 6.91
CA SER A 80 -0.92 3.65 6.00
C SER A 80 0.40 4.13 6.63
N LEU A 81 0.33 5.17 7.49
CA LEU A 81 1.49 5.74 8.18
C LEU A 81 2.38 4.72 8.91
N PRO A 82 1.86 3.81 9.75
CA PRO A 82 2.68 2.82 10.46
C PRO A 82 3.28 1.73 9.55
N LEU A 83 2.76 1.52 8.34
CA LEU A 83 3.35 0.56 7.39
C LEU A 83 4.57 1.14 6.65
N THR A 84 4.71 2.46 6.60
CA THR A 84 5.76 3.16 5.83
C THR A 84 7.19 2.95 6.39
N PRO A 85 7.46 2.96 7.72
CA PRO A 85 8.85 2.89 8.25
C PRO A 85 9.42 1.47 8.40
N SER A 86 8.77 0.42 7.87
CA SER A 86 9.24 -0.97 8.03
C SER A 86 10.71 -1.20 7.61
N PRO A 87 11.24 -0.61 6.52
CA PRO A 87 12.63 -0.85 6.09
C PRO A 87 13.69 -0.14 6.96
N THR A 88 13.38 1.03 7.52
CA THR A 88 14.32 1.83 8.32
C THR A 88 14.49 1.26 9.72
N PHE A 89 13.43 0.74 10.32
CA PHE A 89 13.51 0.09 11.64
C PHE A 89 14.43 -1.15 11.61
N LEU A 90 14.37 -1.94 10.54
CA LEU A 90 15.18 -3.15 10.40
C LEU A 90 16.66 -2.83 10.13
N ARG A 91 16.96 -1.76 9.37
CA ARG A 91 18.34 -1.29 9.15
C ARG A 91 18.99 -0.69 10.41
N LEU A 92 18.21 -0.07 11.29
CA LEU A 92 18.72 0.43 12.57
C LEU A 92 19.04 -0.73 13.52
N ARG A 93 18.20 -1.77 13.55
CA ARG A 93 18.45 -2.98 14.35
C ARG A 93 19.58 -3.87 13.83
N SER A 94 19.86 -3.85 12.52
CA SER A 94 21.03 -4.56 11.97
C SER A 94 22.36 -3.85 12.24
N ASN A 95 22.34 -2.53 12.49
CA ASN A 95 23.54 -1.77 12.83
C ASN A 95 23.95 -2.01 14.30
N ASP A 96 22.96 -2.07 15.19
CA ASP A 96 23.12 -2.40 16.61
C ASP A 96 23.79 -3.77 16.83
N LYS A 97 23.35 -4.82 16.09
CA LYS A 97 23.92 -6.18 16.17
C LYS A 97 25.25 -6.36 15.42
N ARG A 98 25.83 -5.29 14.85
CA ARG A 98 27.16 -5.29 14.20
C ARG A 98 28.24 -4.67 15.09
N MET A 99 27.85 -4.11 16.23
CA MET A 99 28.74 -3.48 17.21
C MET A 99 29.06 -4.40 18.41
N GLU A 100 28.52 -5.63 18.41
CA GLU A 100 28.94 -6.77 19.25
C GLU A 100 29.70 -7.79 18.38
#